data_AF-A0A090T1D1-F1
#
_entry.id   AF-A0A090T1D1-F1
#
_cell.length_a   1.000
_cell.length_b   1.000
_cell.length_c   1.000
_cell.angle_alpha   90.00
_cell.angle_beta   90.00
_cell.angle_gamma   90.00
#
_symmetry.space_group_name_H-M   'P 1'
#
loop_
_entity.id
_entity.type
_entity.pdbx_description
1 polymer ?
#
loop_
_entity_poly.entity_id
_entity_poly.type
_entity_poly.pdbx_seq_one_letter_code
_entity_poly.pdbx_strand_id
1 'polypeptide(L)'
;MSKQLSKVMQDDEFQRLEGSWRGLNKLVRESETGQSLKIKLVDFTKDELIEQFEDAPAVDRSPLFDALYQKEFGTAGGEPYGALIGDYSFSHKDEDVALLRYMGETAAASHAPFVAAANPEMFEFDSFETFDEGKPVAAGFDSPAYASWNAFRESDDARYVVLTLPQTLARLPYGQKGLSTDAFEYEELNVDAEGNPKPANNSELVWSNAAFDFGLKMTQAHTAFGWCTAVRGLDNGGKVENLPNLTYKSDAGDIQQQCPIEVNLTDEREKELSDLGFLPLVHYKNTNYGVFIGSQTTQKPKTYTDPDATSNAAISARIPYIMASSRIAHYLKVMGRDMLGSNLEATDVQKQLQTWIDQYTNSGAVGNAERSKTPLCESQISVVEQPGKPGAYSAVAHLRPWLQLEELTTSVRMVTKIPG
;
A
#
# COMPACT_ATOMS: atom_id res chain seq x y z
N MET A 1 -38.03 -15.54 5.99
CA MET A 1 -37.12 -15.42 4.83
C MET A 1 -35.86 -14.66 5.20
N SER A 2 -35.96 -13.48 5.83
CA SER A 2 -34.82 -12.65 6.25
C SER A 2 -33.79 -13.41 7.08
N LYS A 3 -34.18 -14.09 8.18
CA LYS A 3 -33.24 -14.89 9.01
C LYS A 3 -32.44 -15.94 8.24
N GLN A 4 -33.05 -16.59 7.24
CA GLN A 4 -32.36 -17.62 6.46
C GLN A 4 -31.36 -16.97 5.48
N LEU A 5 -31.73 -15.83 4.88
CA LEU A 5 -30.83 -15.09 4.02
C LEU A 5 -29.68 -14.47 4.81
N SER A 6 -29.95 -13.87 5.98
CA SER A 6 -28.91 -13.35 6.88
C SER A 6 -27.89 -14.44 7.20
N LYS A 7 -28.34 -15.67 7.50
CA LYS A 7 -27.42 -16.80 7.77
C LYS A 7 -26.51 -17.13 6.59
N VAL A 8 -26.99 -17.00 5.35
CA VAL A 8 -26.17 -17.22 4.14
C VAL A 8 -25.23 -16.04 3.89
N MET A 9 -25.71 -14.81 4.10
CA MET A 9 -24.93 -13.59 3.88
C MET A 9 -23.86 -13.35 4.96
N GLN A 10 -24.08 -13.89 6.16
CA GLN A 10 -23.15 -13.85 7.29
C GLN A 10 -22.31 -15.12 7.41
N ASP A 11 -22.34 -15.99 6.40
CA ASP A 11 -21.39 -17.11 6.33
C ASP A 11 -20.00 -16.57 5.96
N ASP A 12 -18.97 -16.98 6.70
CA ASP A 12 -17.61 -16.44 6.58
C ASP A 12 -17.05 -16.55 5.16
N GLU A 13 -17.32 -17.66 4.45
CA GLU A 13 -16.85 -17.84 3.08
C GLU A 13 -17.54 -16.87 2.11
N PHE A 14 -18.85 -16.66 2.30
CA PHE A 14 -19.61 -15.72 1.48
C PHE A 14 -19.21 -14.27 1.77
N GLN A 15 -19.06 -13.89 3.05
CA GLN A 15 -18.62 -12.55 3.42
C GLN A 15 -17.24 -12.24 2.89
N ARG A 16 -16.29 -13.18 2.94
CA ARG A 16 -14.95 -13.00 2.37
C ARG A 16 -15.04 -12.74 0.87
N LEU A 17 -15.78 -13.58 0.14
CA LEU A 17 -15.99 -13.42 -1.31
C LEU A 17 -16.66 -12.07 -1.63
N GLU A 18 -17.70 -11.71 -0.88
CA GLU A 18 -18.41 -10.44 -1.05
C GLU A 18 -17.49 -9.25 -0.79
N GLY A 19 -16.70 -9.29 0.29
CA GLY A 19 -15.71 -8.28 0.66
C GLY A 19 -14.68 -8.05 -0.45
N SER A 20 -14.06 -9.13 -0.93
CA SER A 20 -13.11 -9.13 -2.04
C SER A 20 -13.67 -8.44 -3.29
N TRP A 21 -14.84 -8.89 -3.76
CA TRP A 21 -15.46 -8.34 -4.97
C TRP A 21 -15.93 -6.90 -4.80
N ARG A 22 -16.37 -6.51 -3.60
CA ARG A 22 -16.74 -5.11 -3.32
C ARG A 22 -15.53 -4.19 -3.28
N GLY A 23 -14.44 -4.61 -2.65
CA GLY A 23 -13.16 -3.89 -2.66
C GLY A 23 -12.63 -3.71 -4.07
N LEU A 24 -12.57 -4.79 -4.85
CA LEU A 24 -12.19 -4.73 -6.26
C LEU A 24 -13.12 -3.83 -7.09
N ASN A 25 -14.44 -3.95 -6.90
CA ASN A 25 -15.40 -3.11 -7.60
C ASN A 25 -15.21 -1.63 -7.26
N LYS A 26 -14.94 -1.29 -5.99
CA LYS A 26 -14.60 0.08 -5.59
C LYS A 26 -13.35 0.57 -6.31
N LEU A 27 -12.26 -0.20 -6.27
CA LEU A 27 -11.02 0.11 -6.96
C LEU A 27 -11.25 0.37 -8.45
N VAL A 28 -11.98 -0.50 -9.14
CA VAL A 28 -12.24 -0.38 -10.58
C VAL A 28 -13.14 0.82 -10.90
N ARG A 29 -14.22 1.02 -10.14
CA ARG A 29 -15.23 2.06 -10.41
C ARG A 29 -14.72 3.46 -10.11
N GLU A 30 -13.87 3.60 -9.10
CA GLU A 30 -13.32 4.89 -8.66
C GLU A 30 -11.94 5.20 -9.26
N SER A 31 -11.42 4.31 -10.12
CA SER A 31 -10.23 4.57 -10.92
C SER A 31 -10.59 5.04 -12.32
N GLU A 32 -9.89 6.08 -12.81
CA GLU A 32 -10.02 6.57 -14.19
C GLU A 32 -9.22 5.68 -15.16
N THR A 33 -9.75 4.48 -15.46
CA THR A 33 -9.10 3.55 -16.39
C THR A 33 -9.10 4.08 -17.83
N GLY A 34 -8.02 3.83 -18.56
CA GLY A 34 -7.85 4.30 -19.93
C GLY A 34 -6.57 3.75 -20.56
N GLN A 35 -6.01 4.48 -21.52
CA GLN A 35 -4.75 4.06 -22.16
C GLN A 35 -3.56 4.12 -21.19
N SER A 36 -3.55 5.10 -20.28
CA SER A 36 -2.47 5.34 -19.32
C SER A 36 -2.61 4.58 -18.00
N LEU A 37 -3.78 4.01 -17.71
CA LEU A 37 -4.09 3.32 -16.46
C LEU A 37 -4.95 2.09 -16.76
N LYS A 38 -4.39 0.91 -16.50
CA LYS A 38 -5.03 -0.38 -16.73
C LYS A 38 -5.03 -1.17 -15.42
N ILE A 39 -6.12 -1.89 -15.17
CA ILE A 39 -6.24 -2.85 -14.07
C ILE A 39 -6.38 -4.22 -14.73
N LYS A 40 -5.43 -5.12 -14.48
CA LYS A 40 -5.50 -6.51 -14.92
C LYS A 40 -5.79 -7.38 -13.70
N LEU A 41 -6.80 -8.22 -13.78
CA LEU A 41 -7.19 -9.16 -12.73
C LEU A 41 -6.66 -10.55 -13.06
N VAL A 42 -6.12 -11.22 -12.06
CA VAL A 42 -5.80 -12.64 -12.09
C VAL A 42 -6.24 -13.26 -10.78
N ASP A 43 -6.71 -14.50 -10.84
CA ASP A 43 -7.22 -15.24 -9.69
C ASP A 43 -6.22 -16.34 -9.33
N PHE A 44 -5.67 -16.25 -8.13
CA PHE A 44 -4.78 -17.23 -7.53
C PHE A 44 -5.03 -17.29 -6.03
N THR A 45 -5.04 -18.48 -5.47
CA THR A 45 -4.99 -18.69 -4.02
C THR A 45 -3.54 -18.52 -3.51
N LYS A 46 -3.35 -18.34 -2.19
CA LYS A 46 -2.00 -18.30 -1.60
C LYS A 46 -1.25 -19.62 -1.86
N ASP A 47 -1.95 -20.75 -1.72
CA ASP A 47 -1.39 -22.09 -1.92
C ASP A 47 -0.92 -22.28 -3.37
N GLU A 48 -1.70 -21.87 -4.36
CA GLU A 48 -1.30 -21.92 -5.77
C GLU A 48 -0.12 -21.00 -6.07
N LEU A 49 0.02 -19.86 -5.39
CA LEU A 49 1.18 -18.99 -5.53
C LEU A 49 2.43 -19.64 -4.94
N ILE A 50 2.32 -20.24 -3.75
CA ILE A 50 3.43 -20.94 -3.09
C ILE A 50 3.89 -22.12 -3.97
N GLU A 51 2.96 -22.97 -4.42
CA GLU A 51 3.25 -24.12 -5.29
C GLU A 51 3.98 -23.66 -6.57
N GLN A 52 3.54 -22.57 -7.19
CA GLN A 52 4.21 -22.00 -8.37
C GLN A 52 5.67 -21.58 -8.13
N PHE A 53 6.02 -21.14 -6.91
CA PHE A 53 7.38 -20.77 -6.57
C PHE A 53 8.22 -21.97 -6.12
N GLU A 54 7.65 -22.91 -5.36
CA GLU A 54 8.35 -24.10 -4.85
C GLU A 54 8.63 -25.13 -5.95
N ASP A 55 7.74 -25.27 -6.93
CA ASP A 55 7.94 -26.15 -8.10
C ASP A 55 8.95 -25.58 -9.11
N ALA A 56 9.20 -24.27 -9.05
CA ALA A 56 10.14 -23.61 -9.94
C ALA A 56 11.59 -23.83 -9.45
N PRO A 57 12.57 -24.06 -10.35
CA PRO A 57 13.97 -24.19 -9.96
C PRO A 57 14.56 -22.93 -9.29
N ALA A 58 13.95 -21.78 -9.53
CA ALA A 58 14.28 -20.48 -8.97
C ALA A 58 13.09 -19.52 -9.17
N VAL A 59 13.04 -18.44 -8.40
CA VAL A 59 11.98 -17.42 -8.48
C VAL A 59 11.88 -16.81 -9.88
N ASP A 60 13.01 -16.53 -10.53
CA ASP A 60 13.06 -15.98 -11.90
C ASP A 60 12.57 -16.94 -13.00
N ARG A 61 12.23 -18.19 -12.62
CA ARG A 61 11.64 -19.23 -13.47
C ARG A 61 10.21 -19.59 -13.08
N SER A 62 9.62 -18.92 -12.09
CA SER A 62 8.23 -19.19 -11.71
C SER A 62 7.26 -18.65 -12.77
N PRO A 63 6.05 -19.24 -12.88
CA PRO A 63 5.04 -18.75 -13.82
C PRO A 63 4.62 -17.29 -13.56
N LEU A 64 4.54 -16.88 -12.28
CA LEU A 64 4.25 -15.49 -11.93
C LEU A 64 5.35 -14.54 -12.39
N PHE A 65 6.63 -14.91 -12.20
CA PHE A 65 7.75 -14.10 -12.66
C PHE A 65 7.77 -13.98 -14.19
N ASP A 66 7.51 -15.07 -14.90
CA ASP A 66 7.38 -15.04 -16.36
C ASP A 66 6.28 -14.06 -16.82
N ALA A 67 5.12 -14.10 -16.16
CA ALA A 67 4.00 -13.21 -16.47
C ALA A 67 4.28 -11.73 -16.20
N LEU A 68 4.92 -11.41 -15.07
CA LEU A 68 5.14 -10.03 -14.64
C LEU A 68 6.41 -9.41 -15.26
N TYR A 69 7.51 -10.17 -15.27
CA TYR A 69 8.81 -9.69 -15.73
C TYR A 69 9.03 -10.06 -17.20
N GLN A 70 9.07 -11.36 -17.55
CA GLN A 70 9.56 -11.78 -18.87
C GLN A 70 8.65 -11.30 -20.00
N LYS A 71 7.34 -11.55 -19.89
CA LYS A 71 6.35 -11.21 -20.92
C LYS A 71 6.09 -9.71 -21.07
N GLU A 72 6.40 -8.91 -20.05
CA GLU A 72 6.14 -7.47 -20.04
C GLU A 72 7.44 -6.68 -19.90
N PHE A 73 7.94 -6.46 -18.67
CA PHE A 73 9.11 -5.60 -18.42
C PHE A 73 10.37 -6.00 -19.21
N GLY A 74 10.62 -7.30 -19.38
CA GLY A 74 11.73 -7.88 -20.12
C GLY A 74 11.53 -7.93 -21.64
N THR A 75 10.30 -7.82 -22.14
CA THR A 75 9.96 -7.97 -23.57
C THR A 75 9.85 -6.62 -24.26
N ALA A 76 10.43 -6.50 -25.46
CA ALA A 76 10.34 -5.27 -26.25
C ALA A 76 8.88 -5.03 -26.69
N GLY A 77 8.37 -3.82 -26.44
CA GLY A 77 6.95 -3.49 -26.67
C GLY A 77 6.00 -3.96 -25.55
N GLY A 78 6.52 -4.57 -24.49
CA GLY A 78 5.72 -4.90 -23.29
C GLY A 78 5.40 -3.67 -22.43
N GLU A 79 4.46 -3.84 -21.51
CA GLU A 79 3.96 -2.80 -20.62
C GLU A 79 4.26 -3.16 -19.15
N PRO A 80 5.29 -2.57 -18.52
CA PRO A 80 5.64 -2.87 -17.14
C PRO A 80 4.48 -2.63 -16.17
N TYR A 81 4.23 -3.60 -15.27
CA TYR A 81 3.27 -3.42 -14.18
C TYR A 81 3.76 -2.35 -13.21
N GLY A 82 2.90 -1.40 -12.85
CA GLY A 82 3.25 -0.32 -11.92
C GLY A 82 3.23 -0.74 -10.44
N ALA A 83 2.27 -1.59 -10.07
CA ALA A 83 2.09 -2.13 -8.73
C ALA A 83 1.29 -3.44 -8.80
N LEU A 84 1.39 -4.24 -7.75
CA LEU A 84 0.68 -5.51 -7.57
C LEU A 84 -0.21 -5.37 -6.32
N ILE A 85 -1.52 -5.54 -6.47
CA ILE A 85 -2.47 -5.50 -5.36
C ILE A 85 -2.94 -6.93 -5.09
N GLY A 86 -2.53 -7.48 -3.95
CA GLY A 86 -2.93 -8.81 -3.50
C GLY A 86 -4.08 -8.74 -2.52
N ASP A 87 -5.19 -9.39 -2.85
CA ASP A 87 -6.30 -9.57 -1.91
C ASP A 87 -6.03 -10.75 -0.96
N TYR A 88 -4.94 -10.62 -0.21
CA TYR A 88 -4.48 -11.61 0.75
C TYR A 88 -4.23 -10.96 2.09
N SER A 89 -4.36 -11.75 3.15
CA SER A 89 -3.96 -11.38 4.49
C SER A 89 -2.82 -12.29 4.97
N PHE A 90 -1.83 -11.68 5.62
CA PHE A 90 -0.60 -12.33 6.05
C PHE A 90 -0.42 -12.23 7.56
N SER A 91 0.06 -13.33 8.15
CA SER A 91 0.49 -13.47 9.54
C SER A 91 2.02 -13.52 9.65
N HIS A 92 2.52 -13.74 10.86
CA HIS A 92 3.96 -13.96 11.12
C HIS A 92 4.41 -15.41 10.88
N LYS A 93 3.48 -16.32 10.53
CA LYS A 93 3.75 -17.76 10.32
C LYS A 93 4.70 -17.97 9.14
N ASP A 94 5.50 -19.03 9.21
CA ASP A 94 6.58 -19.28 8.25
C ASP A 94 6.12 -19.36 6.78
N GLU A 95 4.96 -19.97 6.53
CA GLU A 95 4.38 -20.10 5.18
C GLU A 95 4.00 -18.73 4.57
N ASP A 96 3.35 -17.88 5.36
CA ASP A 96 3.02 -16.51 4.95
C ASP A 96 4.29 -15.70 4.69
N VAL A 97 5.28 -15.81 5.56
CA VAL A 97 6.57 -15.12 5.41
C VAL A 97 7.35 -15.64 4.19
N ALA A 98 7.28 -16.94 3.89
CA ALA A 98 7.89 -17.52 2.70
C ALA A 98 7.26 -16.94 1.42
N LEU A 99 5.92 -16.87 1.36
CA LEU A 99 5.22 -16.25 0.24
C LEU A 99 5.58 -14.75 0.11
N LEU A 100 5.66 -14.01 1.22
CA LEU A 100 6.09 -12.61 1.21
C LEU A 100 7.52 -12.44 0.67
N ARG A 101 8.43 -13.38 0.94
CA ARG A 101 9.78 -13.37 0.35
C ARG A 101 9.73 -13.55 -1.16
N TYR A 102 9.00 -14.54 -1.68
CA TYR A 102 8.87 -14.76 -3.11
C TYR A 102 8.21 -13.59 -3.84
N MET A 103 7.15 -13.04 -3.25
CA MET A 103 6.48 -11.85 -3.78
C MET A 103 7.38 -10.62 -3.72
N GLY A 104 8.14 -10.44 -2.64
CA GLY A 104 9.12 -9.35 -2.50
C GLY A 104 10.20 -9.40 -3.57
N GLU A 105 10.81 -10.57 -3.80
CA GLU A 105 11.84 -10.77 -4.84
C GLU A 105 11.27 -10.49 -6.24
N THR A 106 10.07 -11.00 -6.54
CA THR A 106 9.39 -10.76 -7.82
C THR A 106 9.04 -9.29 -8.01
N ALA A 107 8.52 -8.64 -6.96
CA ALA A 107 8.16 -7.22 -6.96
C ALA A 107 9.40 -6.32 -7.14
N ALA A 108 10.51 -6.65 -6.47
CA ALA A 108 11.78 -5.95 -6.58
C ALA A 108 12.35 -6.04 -8.01
N ALA A 109 12.39 -7.26 -8.58
CA ALA A 109 12.88 -7.49 -9.93
C ALA A 109 12.06 -6.77 -11.00
N SER A 110 10.73 -6.77 -10.87
CA SER A 110 9.82 -6.08 -11.80
C SER A 110 9.67 -4.58 -11.54
N HIS A 111 10.28 -4.06 -10.46
CA HIS A 111 10.04 -2.70 -9.97
C HIS A 111 8.54 -2.40 -9.82
N ALA A 112 7.78 -3.35 -9.25
CA ALA A 112 6.33 -3.28 -9.11
C ALA A 112 5.96 -3.66 -7.68
N PRO A 113 5.81 -2.68 -6.76
CA PRO A 113 5.58 -2.98 -5.34
C PRO A 113 4.33 -3.83 -5.12
N PHE A 114 4.42 -4.78 -4.19
CA PHE A 114 3.35 -5.65 -3.76
C PHE A 114 2.65 -5.08 -2.52
N VAL A 115 1.36 -4.85 -2.62
CA VAL A 115 0.51 -4.35 -1.53
C VAL A 115 -0.52 -5.42 -1.18
N ALA A 116 -0.57 -5.78 0.10
CA ALA A 116 -1.57 -6.69 0.65
C ALA A 116 -2.00 -6.23 2.06
N ALA A 117 -2.58 -7.10 2.86
CA ALA A 117 -2.97 -6.81 4.25
C ALA A 117 -2.25 -7.70 5.27
N ALA A 118 -2.09 -7.18 6.48
CA ALA A 118 -1.82 -8.01 7.66
C ALA A 118 -3.15 -8.53 8.23
N ASN A 119 -3.16 -9.71 8.82
CA ASN A 119 -4.28 -10.21 9.62
C ASN A 119 -4.03 -10.07 11.14
N PRO A 120 -5.06 -10.26 11.99
CA PRO A 120 -4.89 -10.16 13.45
C PRO A 120 -3.85 -11.13 14.02
N GLU A 121 -3.66 -12.31 13.42
CA GLU A 121 -2.67 -13.30 13.87
C GLU A 121 -1.22 -12.77 13.76
N MET A 122 -0.96 -11.76 12.91
CA MET A 122 0.31 -11.03 12.90
C MET A 122 0.68 -10.48 14.29
N PHE A 123 -0.31 -10.15 15.11
CA PHE A 123 -0.15 -9.60 16.46
C PHE A 123 -0.52 -10.60 17.57
N GLU A 124 -0.65 -11.89 17.23
CA GLU A 124 -1.16 -12.95 18.13
C GLU A 124 -2.59 -12.65 18.65
N PHE A 125 -3.40 -11.97 17.83
CA PHE A 125 -4.80 -11.64 18.14
C PHE A 125 -5.77 -12.48 17.31
N ASP A 126 -6.96 -12.70 17.86
CA ASP A 126 -8.10 -13.28 17.13
C ASP A 126 -8.83 -12.23 16.27
N SER A 127 -8.79 -10.96 16.69
CA SER A 127 -9.48 -9.82 16.05
C SER A 127 -8.68 -8.53 16.25
N PHE A 128 -8.75 -7.62 15.27
CA PHE A 128 -8.16 -6.28 15.41
C PHE A 128 -8.84 -5.42 16.48
N GLU A 129 -10.04 -5.77 16.93
CA GLU A 129 -10.71 -5.13 18.08
C GLU A 129 -9.86 -5.19 19.35
N THR A 130 -8.95 -6.17 19.46
CA THR A 130 -8.00 -6.29 20.60
C THR A 130 -7.10 -5.04 20.75
N PHE A 131 -6.91 -4.25 19.69
CA PHE A 131 -6.18 -2.98 19.78
C PHE A 131 -6.83 -1.96 20.73
N ASP A 132 -8.14 -2.04 20.97
CA ASP A 132 -8.88 -1.17 21.89
C ASP A 132 -8.43 -1.35 23.35
N GLU A 133 -7.78 -2.47 23.69
CA GLU A 133 -7.18 -2.67 25.02
C GLU A 133 -6.02 -1.70 25.30
N GLY A 134 -5.47 -1.04 24.27
CA GLY A 134 -4.43 -0.01 24.42
C GLY A 134 -3.05 -0.55 24.82
N LYS A 135 -2.83 -1.87 24.80
CA LYS A 135 -1.53 -2.48 25.14
C LYS A 135 -0.53 -2.33 23.98
N PRO A 136 0.71 -1.84 24.21
CA PRO A 136 1.75 -1.82 23.19
C PRO A 136 2.01 -3.21 22.62
N VAL A 137 2.23 -3.30 21.30
CA VAL A 137 2.49 -4.57 20.59
C VAL A 137 3.95 -4.73 20.18
N ALA A 138 4.72 -3.65 20.11
CA ALA A 138 6.08 -3.66 19.58
C ALA A 138 7.00 -4.67 20.29
N ALA A 139 6.90 -4.77 21.63
CA ALA A 139 7.72 -5.70 22.40
C ALA A 139 7.43 -7.18 22.09
N GLY A 140 6.24 -7.51 21.58
CA GLY A 140 5.89 -8.88 21.17
C GLY A 140 6.75 -9.39 20.00
N PHE A 141 7.14 -8.48 19.10
CA PHE A 141 7.94 -8.82 17.92
C PHE A 141 9.38 -9.23 18.23
N ASP A 142 9.85 -9.08 19.48
CA ASP A 142 11.14 -9.60 19.92
C ASP A 142 11.09 -11.11 20.27
N SER A 143 9.89 -11.70 20.31
CA SER A 143 9.71 -13.13 20.53
C SER A 143 10.34 -13.97 19.41
N PRO A 144 10.93 -15.16 19.72
CA PRO A 144 11.43 -16.08 18.71
C PRO A 144 10.38 -16.52 17.67
N ALA A 145 9.08 -16.44 17.98
CA ALA A 145 7.99 -16.71 17.03
C ALA A 145 8.05 -15.80 15.79
N TYR A 146 8.62 -14.60 15.93
CA TYR A 146 8.76 -13.62 14.84
C TYR A 146 10.10 -13.69 14.12
N ALA A 147 10.95 -14.70 14.38
CA ALA A 147 12.28 -14.78 13.79
C ALA A 147 12.26 -14.73 12.25
N SER A 148 11.35 -15.49 11.61
CA SER A 148 11.19 -15.50 10.15
C SER A 148 10.73 -14.14 9.62
N TRP A 149 9.73 -13.53 10.27
CA TRP A 149 9.22 -12.20 9.93
C TRP A 149 10.30 -11.12 10.05
N ASN A 150 11.02 -11.08 11.17
CA ASN A 150 12.09 -10.10 11.40
C ASN A 150 13.23 -10.28 10.38
N ALA A 151 13.62 -11.52 10.09
CA ALA A 151 14.59 -11.80 9.04
C ALA A 151 14.09 -11.39 7.63
N PHE A 152 12.78 -11.39 7.38
CA PHE A 152 12.22 -10.88 6.13
C PHE A 152 12.32 -9.36 6.08
N ARG A 153 11.95 -8.67 7.17
CA ARG A 153 12.04 -7.21 7.26
C ARG A 153 13.47 -6.67 7.12
N GLU A 154 14.48 -7.45 7.48
CA GLU A 154 15.89 -7.09 7.28
C GLU A 154 16.37 -7.28 5.83
N SER A 155 15.60 -7.98 4.99
CA SER A 155 15.93 -8.16 3.58
C SER A 155 15.81 -6.86 2.79
N ASP A 156 16.55 -6.79 1.69
CA ASP A 156 16.50 -5.67 0.77
C ASP A 156 15.21 -5.67 -0.07
N ASP A 157 14.59 -6.82 -0.29
CA ASP A 157 13.38 -6.94 -1.11
C ASP A 157 12.09 -6.62 -0.35
N ALA A 158 12.10 -6.70 0.99
CA ALA A 158 10.98 -6.26 1.83
C ALA A 158 10.58 -4.80 1.60
N ARG A 159 11.46 -3.97 1.01
CA ARG A 159 11.14 -2.59 0.66
C ARG A 159 10.08 -2.48 -0.44
N TYR A 160 9.85 -3.56 -1.19
CA TYR A 160 8.83 -3.64 -2.23
C TYR A 160 7.51 -4.22 -1.72
N VAL A 161 7.40 -4.55 -0.43
CA VAL A 161 6.20 -5.15 0.16
C VAL A 161 5.57 -4.20 1.17
N VAL A 162 4.26 -4.00 1.06
CA VAL A 162 3.45 -3.16 1.96
C VAL A 162 2.30 -3.98 2.50
N LEU A 163 2.12 -3.98 3.82
CA LEU A 163 0.98 -4.62 4.48
C LEU A 163 0.09 -3.56 5.13
N THR A 164 -1.11 -3.41 4.60
CA THR A 164 -2.15 -2.52 5.13
C THR A 164 -2.90 -3.16 6.29
N LEU A 165 -3.43 -2.33 7.20
CA LEU A 165 -4.40 -2.75 8.21
C LEU A 165 -5.17 -1.55 8.78
N PRO A 166 -6.31 -1.78 9.44
CA PRO A 166 -7.13 -2.98 9.37
C PRO A 166 -8.08 -2.89 8.15
N GLN A 167 -9.11 -3.73 8.09
CA GLN A 167 -10.04 -3.75 6.96
C GLN A 167 -11.01 -2.55 6.97
N THR A 168 -11.62 -2.25 5.82
CA THR A 168 -12.62 -1.19 5.65
C THR A 168 -14.01 -1.76 5.42
N LEU A 169 -15.04 -1.09 5.92
CA LEU A 169 -16.42 -1.52 5.75
C LEU A 169 -16.79 -1.48 4.26
N ALA A 170 -17.16 -2.63 3.68
CA ALA A 170 -17.38 -2.77 2.24
C ALA A 170 -18.73 -2.20 1.79
N ARG A 171 -19.74 -2.24 2.67
CA ARG A 171 -21.10 -1.71 2.43
C ARG A 171 -21.85 -1.47 3.73
N LEU A 172 -22.94 -0.71 3.65
CA LEU A 172 -23.94 -0.70 4.71
C LEU A 172 -24.72 -2.04 4.74
N PRO A 173 -25.22 -2.46 5.91
CA PRO A 173 -26.13 -3.61 6.01
C PRO A 173 -27.44 -3.37 5.25
N TYR A 174 -28.05 -4.45 4.77
CA TYR A 174 -29.40 -4.39 4.19
C TYR A 174 -30.46 -4.19 5.28
N GLY A 175 -31.42 -3.31 4.99
CA GLY A 175 -32.50 -2.93 5.89
C GLY A 175 -33.24 -1.70 5.41
N GLN A 176 -34.42 -1.43 5.96
CA GLN A 176 -35.25 -0.27 5.56
C GLN A 176 -34.53 1.07 5.76
N LYS A 177 -33.70 1.18 6.79
CA LYS A 177 -32.84 2.33 7.08
C LYS A 177 -31.36 2.14 6.70
N GLY A 178 -31.05 1.06 5.99
CA GLY A 178 -29.74 0.74 5.42
C GLY A 178 -29.81 0.68 3.89
N LEU A 179 -29.27 -0.39 3.30
CA LEU A 179 -29.50 -0.71 1.89
C LEU A 179 -30.86 -1.40 1.72
N SER A 180 -31.78 -0.78 1.02
CA SER A 180 -33.10 -1.37 0.74
C SER A 180 -33.05 -2.40 -0.39
N THR A 181 -33.91 -3.41 -0.33
CA THR A 181 -34.12 -4.39 -1.41
C THR A 181 -35.54 -4.28 -1.98
N ASP A 182 -35.68 -4.32 -3.30
CA ASP A 182 -37.00 -4.21 -3.96
C ASP A 182 -37.83 -5.50 -3.89
N ALA A 183 -37.17 -6.65 -3.70
CA ALA A 183 -37.80 -7.97 -3.82
C ALA A 183 -38.69 -8.33 -2.62
N PHE A 184 -38.24 -8.02 -1.41
CA PHE A 184 -38.97 -8.21 -0.16
C PHE A 184 -38.35 -7.38 0.96
N GLU A 185 -39.04 -7.25 2.09
CA GLU A 185 -38.52 -6.58 3.28
C GLU A 185 -37.44 -7.44 3.95
N TYR A 186 -36.19 -7.11 3.66
CA TYR A 186 -35.01 -7.79 4.20
C TYR A 186 -34.29 -6.92 5.23
N GLU A 187 -34.23 -7.41 6.46
CA GLU A 187 -33.38 -6.87 7.53
C GLU A 187 -32.25 -7.87 7.75
N GLU A 188 -31.02 -7.47 7.44
CA GLU A 188 -29.83 -8.32 7.58
C GLU A 188 -29.43 -8.47 9.04
N LEU A 189 -29.48 -7.36 9.79
CA LEU A 189 -29.10 -7.27 11.20
C LEU A 189 -30.31 -7.10 12.12
N ASN A 190 -30.06 -7.22 13.42
CA ASN A 190 -31.02 -6.70 14.40
C ASN A 190 -31.11 -5.17 14.27
N VAL A 191 -32.24 -4.62 14.69
CA VAL A 191 -32.50 -3.18 14.63
C VAL A 191 -32.55 -2.57 16.03
N ASP A 192 -32.19 -1.30 16.13
CA ASP A 192 -32.35 -0.51 17.35
C ASP A 192 -33.81 -0.09 17.59
N ALA A 193 -34.04 0.71 18.65
CA ALA A 193 -35.37 1.21 19.01
C ALA A 193 -36.03 2.11 17.93
N GLU A 194 -35.26 2.61 16.96
CA GLU A 194 -35.73 3.42 15.84
C GLU A 194 -35.71 2.68 14.51
N GLY A 195 -35.38 1.39 14.48
CA GLY A 195 -35.32 0.60 13.25
C GLY A 195 -34.02 0.77 12.46
N ASN A 196 -32.95 1.34 13.02
CA ASN A 196 -31.65 1.39 12.34
C ASN A 196 -30.91 0.04 12.51
N PRO A 197 -30.19 -0.45 11.49
CA PRO A 197 -29.39 -1.66 11.61
C PRO A 197 -28.33 -1.50 12.72
N LYS A 198 -28.32 -2.42 13.69
CA LYS A 198 -27.39 -2.43 14.82
C LYS A 198 -26.65 -3.76 14.87
N PRO A 199 -25.35 -3.78 14.51
CA PRO A 199 -24.54 -4.99 14.61
C PRO A 199 -24.34 -5.38 16.08
N ALA A 200 -24.33 -6.67 16.36
CA ALA A 200 -23.94 -7.20 17.67
C ALA A 200 -22.41 -7.24 17.83
N ASN A 201 -21.68 -7.45 16.73
CA ASN A 201 -20.23 -7.50 16.65
C ASN A 201 -19.76 -7.24 15.20
N ASN A 202 -18.44 -7.09 15.02
CA ASN A 202 -17.87 -6.86 13.69
C ASN A 202 -18.04 -8.04 12.71
N SER A 203 -18.23 -9.28 13.18
CA SER A 203 -18.42 -10.45 12.29
C SER A 203 -19.75 -10.42 11.52
N GLU A 204 -20.74 -9.63 11.96
CA GLU A 204 -21.99 -9.46 11.19
C GLU A 204 -21.83 -8.48 10.02
N LEU A 205 -20.70 -7.78 9.93
CA LEU A 205 -20.42 -6.77 8.90
C LEU A 205 -19.52 -7.32 7.80
N VAL A 206 -19.69 -6.80 6.58
CA VAL A 206 -18.86 -7.18 5.43
C VAL A 206 -17.68 -6.23 5.33
N TRP A 207 -16.49 -6.77 5.53
CA TRP A 207 -15.23 -6.06 5.46
C TRP A 207 -14.52 -6.29 4.14
N SER A 208 -13.76 -5.30 3.70
CA SER A 208 -12.95 -5.31 2.48
C SER A 208 -11.50 -5.06 2.85
N ASN A 209 -10.60 -5.71 2.12
CA ASN A 209 -9.17 -5.53 2.26
C ASN A 209 -8.75 -4.07 1.96
N ALA A 210 -8.05 -3.44 2.90
CA ALA A 210 -7.57 -2.07 2.76
C ALA A 210 -6.48 -1.90 1.68
N ALA A 211 -5.90 -3.00 1.18
CA ALA A 211 -5.01 -2.98 0.03
C ALA A 211 -5.70 -2.42 -1.22
N PHE A 212 -7.01 -2.65 -1.39
CA PHE A 212 -7.79 -2.04 -2.48
C PHE A 212 -7.91 -0.53 -2.31
N ASP A 213 -8.12 -0.04 -1.08
CA ASP A 213 -8.18 1.39 -0.80
C ASP A 213 -6.83 2.07 -1.05
N PHE A 214 -5.72 1.43 -0.68
CA PHE A 214 -4.39 1.95 -0.99
C PHE A 214 -4.08 1.90 -2.50
N GLY A 215 -4.46 0.81 -3.17
CA GLY A 215 -4.41 0.72 -4.63
C GLY A 215 -5.19 1.83 -5.32
N LEU A 216 -6.37 2.19 -4.79
CA LEU A 216 -7.16 3.31 -5.28
C LEU A 216 -6.47 4.66 -5.07
N LYS A 217 -5.74 4.84 -3.96
CA LYS A 217 -4.91 6.04 -3.78
C LYS A 217 -3.79 6.11 -4.84
N MET A 218 -3.18 4.98 -5.18
CA MET A 218 -2.17 4.93 -6.25
C MET A 218 -2.75 5.32 -7.62
N THR A 219 -3.91 4.77 -7.98
CA THR A 219 -4.54 5.07 -9.28
C THR A 219 -4.93 6.54 -9.37
N GLN A 220 -5.49 7.11 -8.30
CA GLN A 220 -5.84 8.52 -8.24
C GLN A 220 -4.61 9.44 -8.29
N ALA A 221 -3.52 9.09 -7.61
CA ALA A 221 -2.26 9.83 -7.68
C ALA A 221 -1.68 9.81 -9.09
N HIS A 222 -1.67 8.65 -9.75
CA HIS A 222 -1.22 8.51 -11.13
C HIS A 222 -2.07 9.34 -12.10
N THR A 223 -3.39 9.32 -11.97
CA THR A 223 -4.28 10.14 -12.80
C THR A 223 -4.04 11.63 -12.58
N ALA A 224 -3.87 12.07 -11.33
CA ALA A 224 -3.72 13.49 -11.00
C ALA A 224 -2.34 14.06 -11.39
N PHE A 225 -1.27 13.27 -11.26
CA PHE A 225 0.10 13.76 -11.33
C PHE A 225 1.02 13.00 -12.29
N GLY A 226 0.60 11.85 -12.81
CA GLY A 226 1.45 10.93 -13.58
C GLY A 226 2.41 10.11 -12.72
N TRP A 227 2.33 10.25 -11.39
CA TRP A 227 3.20 9.62 -10.40
C TRP A 227 2.40 9.17 -9.18
N CYS A 228 2.77 8.03 -8.61
CA CYS A 228 2.16 7.52 -7.39
C CYS A 228 2.88 8.02 -6.12
N THR A 229 3.29 9.29 -6.04
CA THR A 229 4.01 9.81 -4.84
C THR A 229 3.09 10.48 -3.81
N ALA A 230 1.88 10.84 -4.22
CA ALA A 230 0.86 11.49 -3.38
C ALA A 230 -0.19 10.46 -2.93
N VAL A 231 0.20 9.56 -2.03
CA VAL A 231 -0.65 8.44 -1.56
C VAL A 231 -0.78 8.38 -0.04
N ARG A 232 -0.32 9.40 0.67
CA ARG A 232 -0.30 9.43 2.14
C ARG A 232 -0.69 10.79 2.70
N GLY A 233 -1.03 10.84 3.97
CA GLY A 233 -1.40 12.06 4.68
C GLY A 233 -2.74 12.64 4.23
N LEU A 234 -3.32 13.47 5.09
CA LEU A 234 -4.66 14.01 4.91
C LEU A 234 -4.80 14.84 3.62
N ASP A 235 -3.84 15.74 3.37
CA ASP A 235 -3.84 16.69 2.24
C ASP A 235 -2.82 16.34 1.14
N ASN A 236 -2.33 15.10 1.12
CA ASN A 236 -1.35 14.63 0.13
C ASN A 236 -1.72 13.26 -0.46
N GLY A 237 -3.04 13.02 -0.58
CA GLY A 237 -3.61 11.89 -1.32
C GLY A 237 -3.75 10.58 -0.54
N GLY A 238 -3.49 10.56 0.77
CA GLY A 238 -3.71 9.39 1.63
C GLY A 238 -5.13 9.22 2.14
N LYS A 239 -6.02 10.18 1.87
CA LYS A 239 -7.40 10.20 2.36
C LYS A 239 -8.29 9.23 1.56
N VAL A 240 -8.86 8.26 2.26
CA VAL A 240 -9.87 7.32 1.74
C VAL A 240 -11.24 7.87 2.11
N GLU A 241 -11.91 8.48 1.13
CA GLU A 241 -13.20 9.14 1.32
C GLU A 241 -14.39 8.19 1.08
N ASN A 242 -15.58 8.65 1.45
CA ASN A 242 -16.86 7.98 1.20
C ASN A 242 -16.94 6.55 1.76
N LEU A 243 -16.31 6.30 2.91
CA LEU A 243 -16.51 5.06 3.63
C LEU A 243 -17.97 4.94 4.11
N PRO A 244 -18.55 3.73 4.15
CA PRO A 244 -19.92 3.55 4.61
C PRO A 244 -20.13 4.07 6.03
N ASN A 245 -21.14 4.92 6.22
CA ASN A 245 -21.42 5.55 7.50
C ASN A 245 -22.63 4.87 8.18
N LEU A 246 -22.37 3.82 8.95
CA LEU A 246 -23.41 3.12 9.71
C LEU A 246 -23.62 3.81 11.07
N THR A 247 -24.85 4.24 11.33
CA THR A 247 -25.23 4.87 12.60
C THR A 247 -26.45 4.19 13.20
N TYR A 248 -26.43 3.99 14.52
CA TYR A 248 -27.54 3.41 15.28
C TYR A 248 -27.63 4.05 16.66
N LYS A 249 -28.74 3.82 17.37
CA LYS A 249 -28.93 4.22 18.75
C LYS A 249 -28.39 3.19 19.72
N SER A 250 -27.64 3.67 20.69
CA SER A 250 -27.25 2.89 21.86
C SER A 250 -28.48 2.58 22.73
N ASP A 251 -28.33 1.67 23.70
CA ASP A 251 -29.41 1.35 24.64
C ASP A 251 -29.76 2.55 25.55
N ALA A 252 -28.84 3.53 25.68
CA ALA A 252 -29.06 4.80 26.36
C ALA A 252 -29.76 5.86 25.49
N GLY A 253 -29.95 5.58 24.19
CA GLY A 253 -30.62 6.46 23.23
C GLY A 253 -29.70 7.43 22.49
N ASP A 254 -28.39 7.39 22.73
CA ASP A 254 -27.39 8.20 22.03
C ASP A 254 -27.12 7.66 20.62
N ILE A 255 -26.91 8.57 19.66
CA ILE A 255 -26.49 8.18 18.30
C ILE A 255 -25.01 7.78 18.34
N GLN A 256 -24.73 6.58 17.88
CA GLN A 256 -23.39 6.04 17.72
C GLN A 256 -23.10 5.77 16.25
N GLN A 257 -21.85 6.01 15.85
CA GLN A 257 -21.32 5.66 14.55
C GLN A 257 -20.49 4.37 14.71
N GLN A 258 -20.80 3.34 13.93
CA GLN A 258 -19.90 2.20 13.78
C GLN A 258 -18.63 2.68 13.07
N CYS A 259 -17.45 2.33 13.59
CA CYS A 259 -16.21 2.68 12.92
C CYS A 259 -16.22 2.05 11.51
N PRO A 260 -16.02 2.84 10.44
CA PRO A 260 -15.99 2.33 9.07
C PRO A 260 -14.69 1.57 8.74
N ILE A 261 -13.78 1.52 9.71
CA ILE A 261 -12.52 0.77 9.72
C ILE A 261 -12.64 -0.16 10.92
N GLU A 262 -12.16 -1.40 10.80
CA GLU A 262 -12.45 -2.48 11.76
C GLU A 262 -12.18 -2.12 13.23
N VAL A 263 -11.13 -1.32 13.46
CA VAL A 263 -10.82 -0.72 14.76
C VAL A 263 -10.32 0.70 14.57
N ASN A 264 -10.57 1.57 15.55
CA ASN A 264 -10.08 2.93 15.53
C ASN A 264 -8.67 3.01 16.15
N LEU A 265 -7.69 3.46 15.38
CA LEU A 265 -6.30 3.58 15.83
C LEU A 265 -6.00 5.00 16.30
N THR A 266 -5.42 5.14 17.49
CA THR A 266 -4.85 6.43 17.96
C THR A 266 -3.55 6.78 17.22
N ASP A 267 -3.15 8.04 17.21
CA ASP A 267 -1.86 8.49 16.64
C ASP A 267 -0.66 7.71 17.19
N GLU A 268 -0.63 7.41 18.50
CA GLU A 268 0.43 6.61 19.12
C GLU A 268 0.48 5.19 18.55
N ARG A 269 -0.69 4.58 18.35
CA ARG A 269 -0.81 3.25 17.75
C ARG A 269 -0.42 3.25 16.28
N GLU A 270 -0.83 4.25 15.51
CA GLU A 270 -0.44 4.41 14.10
C GLU A 270 1.08 4.47 13.99
N LYS A 271 1.73 5.27 14.83
CA LYS A 271 3.19 5.40 14.84
C LYS A 271 3.89 4.10 15.20
N GLU A 272 3.42 3.40 16.22
CA GLU A 272 3.96 2.10 16.64
C GLU A 272 3.88 1.07 15.50
N LEU A 273 2.72 0.95 14.84
CA LEU A 273 2.52 0.03 13.73
C LEU A 273 3.36 0.42 12.50
N SER A 274 3.47 1.72 12.21
CA SER A 274 4.36 2.25 11.17
C SER A 274 5.82 1.87 11.45
N ASP A 275 6.32 2.02 12.68
CA ASP A 275 7.69 1.62 13.05
C ASP A 275 7.92 0.10 12.92
N LEU A 276 6.85 -0.69 13.06
CA LEU A 276 6.83 -2.13 12.82
C LEU A 276 6.71 -2.51 11.32
N GLY A 277 6.70 -1.54 10.41
CA GLY A 277 6.70 -1.77 8.96
C GLY A 277 5.32 -2.06 8.37
N PHE A 278 4.25 -1.69 9.08
CA PHE A 278 2.90 -1.77 8.55
C PHE A 278 2.42 -0.41 8.02
N LEU A 279 1.33 -0.44 7.25
CA LEU A 279 0.67 0.75 6.72
C LEU A 279 -0.75 0.88 7.28
N PRO A 280 -0.94 1.54 8.43
CA PRO A 280 -2.24 1.63 9.07
C PRO A 280 -3.15 2.64 8.35
N LEU A 281 -4.43 2.31 8.24
CA LEU A 281 -5.50 3.23 7.87
C LEU A 281 -6.19 3.71 9.15
N VAL A 282 -6.13 5.02 9.41
CA VAL A 282 -6.71 5.61 10.62
C VAL A 282 -8.05 6.28 10.32
N HIS A 283 -9.08 5.96 11.10
CA HIS A 283 -10.39 6.62 11.01
C HIS A 283 -10.34 8.02 11.64
N TYR A 284 -10.87 9.02 10.93
CA TYR A 284 -11.12 10.31 11.56
C TYR A 284 -12.47 10.29 12.26
N LYS A 285 -12.43 10.39 13.59
CA LYS A 285 -13.61 10.31 14.46
C LYS A 285 -14.76 11.20 13.98
N ASN A 286 -15.97 10.64 13.98
CA ASN A 286 -17.22 11.29 13.54
C ASN A 286 -17.24 11.70 12.04
N THR A 287 -16.41 11.09 11.21
CA THR A 287 -16.40 11.33 9.77
C THR A 287 -16.57 10.02 8.99
N ASN A 288 -16.75 10.12 7.67
CA ASN A 288 -16.87 8.99 6.77
C ASN A 288 -15.57 8.76 5.96
N TYR A 289 -14.41 9.10 6.52
CA TYR A 289 -13.13 8.88 5.84
C TYR A 289 -12.06 8.34 6.78
N GLY A 290 -11.10 7.65 6.19
CA GLY A 290 -9.84 7.25 6.82
C GLY A 290 -8.65 7.86 6.12
N VAL A 291 -7.47 7.78 6.74
CA VAL A 291 -6.23 8.30 6.15
C VAL A 291 -5.08 7.34 6.39
N PHE A 292 -4.35 7.01 5.32
CA PHE A 292 -3.02 6.43 5.42
C PHE A 292 -2.04 7.54 5.80
N ILE A 293 -1.72 7.67 7.08
CA ILE A 293 -0.86 8.76 7.59
C ILE A 293 0.60 8.47 7.26
N GLY A 294 1.06 7.27 7.62
CA GLY A 294 2.36 6.72 7.28
C GLY A 294 2.53 6.37 5.79
N SER A 295 3.68 5.77 5.48
CA SER A 295 3.98 5.24 4.15
C SER A 295 5.05 4.15 4.17
N GLN A 296 5.14 3.45 5.29
CA GLN A 296 6.19 2.46 5.52
C GLN A 296 5.94 1.22 4.67
N THR A 297 7.04 0.64 4.22
CA THR A 297 7.05 -0.73 3.70
C THR A 297 7.41 -1.67 4.84
N THR A 298 7.34 -2.97 4.59
CA THR A 298 7.69 -3.97 5.62
C THR A 298 9.16 -3.92 6.02
N GLN A 299 10.03 -3.34 5.19
CA GLN A 299 11.45 -3.24 5.48
C GLN A 299 11.73 -2.48 6.78
N LYS A 300 12.60 -3.05 7.61
CA LYS A 300 13.22 -2.35 8.73
C LYS A 300 14.47 -1.62 8.23
N PRO A 301 14.47 -0.28 8.15
CA PRO A 301 15.61 0.46 7.62
C PRO A 301 16.85 0.26 8.50
N LYS A 302 17.99 -0.02 7.85
CA LYS A 302 19.28 -0.20 8.54
C LYS A 302 19.76 1.13 9.12
N THR A 303 20.30 1.09 10.34
CA THR A 303 20.95 2.23 10.98
C THR A 303 22.47 2.14 10.77
N TYR A 304 23.08 3.24 10.36
CA TYR A 304 24.51 3.34 10.11
C TYR A 304 25.15 4.38 11.04
N THR A 305 26.48 4.35 11.12
CA THR A 305 27.23 5.40 11.84
C THR A 305 27.16 6.74 11.14
N ASP A 306 27.06 6.74 9.81
CA ASP A 306 26.86 7.93 9.00
C ASP A 306 25.36 8.32 8.99
N PRO A 307 25.01 9.54 9.46
CA PRO A 307 23.64 10.03 9.43
C PRO A 307 23.04 10.07 8.02
N ASP A 308 23.84 10.38 6.99
CA ASP A 308 23.34 10.48 5.61
C ASP A 308 22.98 9.09 5.07
N ALA A 309 23.81 8.08 5.34
CA ALA A 309 23.50 6.68 5.01
C ALA A 309 22.24 6.19 5.74
N THR A 310 22.05 6.57 7.00
CA THR A 310 20.84 6.25 7.77
C THR A 310 19.59 6.93 7.17
N SER A 311 19.70 8.20 6.78
CA SER A 311 18.62 8.92 6.09
C SER A 311 18.25 8.25 4.77
N ASN A 312 19.24 7.83 3.97
CA ASN A 312 19.01 7.14 2.70
C ASN A 312 18.31 5.77 2.88
N ALA A 313 18.69 5.03 3.93
CA ALA A 313 18.03 3.78 4.28
C ALA A 313 16.57 3.99 4.70
N ALA A 314 16.29 5.03 5.50
CA ALA A 314 14.93 5.37 5.92
C ALA A 314 14.03 5.81 4.75
N ILE A 315 14.55 6.55 3.78
CA ILE A 315 13.85 6.92 2.54
C ILE A 315 13.53 5.66 1.71
N SER A 316 14.48 4.73 1.64
CA SER A 316 14.31 3.49 0.88
C SER A 316 13.26 2.53 1.45
N ALA A 317 12.87 2.69 2.71
CA ALA A 317 11.82 1.90 3.36
C ALA A 317 10.42 2.53 3.25
N ARG A 318 10.22 3.51 2.36
CA ARG A 318 8.92 4.19 2.19
C ARG A 318 8.39 4.07 0.77
N ILE A 319 7.12 3.70 0.68
CA ILE A 319 6.48 3.37 -0.60
C ILE A 319 6.44 4.52 -1.62
N PRO A 320 6.27 5.82 -1.27
CA PRO A 320 6.25 6.90 -2.27
C PRO A 320 7.57 6.99 -3.05
N TYR A 321 8.70 6.77 -2.37
CA TYR A 321 10.02 6.82 -2.97
C TYR A 321 10.34 5.56 -3.78
N ILE A 322 9.89 4.39 -3.31
CA ILE A 322 9.95 3.15 -4.08
C ILE A 322 9.13 3.27 -5.36
N MET A 323 7.91 3.81 -5.31
CA MET A 323 7.10 4.00 -6.51
C MET A 323 7.73 4.98 -7.51
N ALA A 324 8.30 6.09 -7.03
CA ALA A 324 9.00 7.04 -7.90
C ALA A 324 10.22 6.40 -8.59
N SER A 325 11.10 5.76 -7.80
CA SER A 325 12.30 5.11 -8.33
C SER A 325 11.98 3.94 -9.26
N SER A 326 10.99 3.12 -8.93
CA SER A 326 10.48 2.04 -9.78
C SER A 326 10.00 2.55 -11.14
N ARG A 327 9.18 3.61 -11.14
CA ARG A 327 8.66 4.19 -12.39
C ARG A 327 9.78 4.78 -13.24
N ILE A 328 10.78 5.41 -12.62
CA ILE A 328 11.98 5.88 -13.32
C ILE A 328 12.75 4.69 -13.91
N ALA A 329 12.92 3.60 -13.17
CA ALA A 329 13.57 2.39 -13.67
C ALA A 329 12.84 1.81 -14.89
N HIS A 330 11.49 1.79 -14.89
CA HIS A 330 10.70 1.40 -16.05
C HIS A 330 11.02 2.25 -17.28
N TYR A 331 11.03 3.59 -17.14
CA TYR A 331 11.35 4.49 -18.25
C TYR A 331 12.79 4.31 -18.75
N LEU A 332 13.77 4.29 -17.84
CA LEU A 332 15.18 4.11 -18.20
C LEU A 332 15.41 2.78 -18.92
N LYS A 333 14.72 1.71 -18.50
CA LYS A 333 14.79 0.39 -19.15
C LYS A 333 14.23 0.42 -20.57
N VAL A 334 13.11 1.10 -20.80
CA VAL A 334 12.51 1.23 -22.14
C VAL A 334 13.39 2.11 -23.03
N MET A 335 13.75 3.31 -22.56
CA MET A 335 14.61 4.24 -23.30
C MET A 335 15.96 3.62 -23.67
N GLY A 336 16.63 2.97 -22.71
CA GLY A 336 17.93 2.33 -22.95
C GLY A 336 17.84 1.19 -23.98
N ARG A 337 16.70 0.48 -24.04
CA ARG A 337 16.46 -0.57 -25.03
C ARG A 337 16.27 -0.01 -26.43
N ASP A 338 15.53 1.10 -26.54
CA ASP A 338 15.29 1.78 -27.83
C ASP A 338 16.57 2.40 -28.41
N MET A 339 17.54 2.73 -27.55
CA MET A 339 18.86 3.22 -27.96
C MET A 339 19.78 2.12 -28.50
N LEU A 340 19.53 0.84 -28.21
CA LEU A 340 20.41 -0.26 -28.63
C LEU A 340 20.54 -0.32 -30.16
N GLY A 341 21.79 -0.43 -30.64
CA GLY A 341 22.11 -0.43 -32.07
C GLY A 341 22.35 0.96 -32.68
N SER A 342 22.18 2.04 -31.90
CA SER A 342 22.52 3.40 -32.32
C SER A 342 24.02 3.69 -32.15
N ASN A 343 24.55 4.62 -32.95
CA ASN A 343 25.93 5.10 -32.86
C ASN A 343 26.07 6.18 -31.77
N LEU A 344 25.78 5.81 -30.51
CA LEU A 344 25.84 6.71 -29.36
C LEU A 344 27.05 6.40 -28.48
N GLU A 345 27.79 7.44 -28.08
CA GLU A 345 28.85 7.36 -27.07
C GLU A 345 28.27 7.54 -25.65
N ALA A 346 29.04 7.21 -24.62
CA ALA A 346 28.60 7.33 -23.22
C ALA A 346 28.05 8.73 -22.89
N THR A 347 28.68 9.78 -23.44
CA THR A 347 28.26 11.17 -23.25
C THR A 347 26.92 11.48 -23.92
N ASP A 348 26.62 10.84 -25.05
CA ASP A 348 25.33 11.02 -25.73
C ASP A 348 24.21 10.36 -24.95
N VAL A 349 24.44 9.13 -24.48
CA VAL A 349 23.49 8.40 -23.63
C VAL A 349 23.23 9.20 -22.35
N GLN A 350 24.29 9.69 -21.69
CA GLN A 350 24.16 10.51 -20.48
C GLN A 350 23.31 11.75 -20.74
N LYS A 351 23.59 12.49 -21.82
CA LYS A 351 22.85 13.71 -22.17
C LYS A 351 21.37 13.41 -22.41
N GLN A 352 21.04 12.35 -23.13
CA GLN A 352 19.66 11.98 -23.44
C GLN A 352 18.89 11.58 -22.17
N LEU A 353 19.47 10.72 -21.34
CA LEU A 353 18.85 10.29 -20.08
C LEU A 353 18.70 11.48 -19.10
N GLN A 354 19.73 12.33 -19.00
CA GLN A 354 19.67 13.54 -18.16
C GLN A 354 18.58 14.50 -18.63
N THR A 355 18.51 14.79 -19.94
CA THR A 355 17.48 15.68 -20.50
C THR A 355 16.07 15.17 -20.23
N TRP A 356 15.87 13.86 -20.21
CA TRP A 356 14.59 13.26 -19.87
C TRP A 356 14.26 13.40 -18.38
N ILE A 357 15.18 13.04 -17.48
CA ILE A 357 14.89 13.11 -16.03
C ILE A 357 14.76 14.56 -15.52
N ASP A 358 15.38 15.52 -16.20
CA ASP A 358 15.24 16.95 -15.92
C ASP A 358 13.79 17.43 -16.08
N GLN A 359 12.97 16.78 -16.92
CA GLN A 359 11.54 17.10 -17.08
C GLN A 359 10.74 16.84 -15.80
N TYR A 360 11.25 15.96 -14.92
CA TYR A 360 10.63 15.56 -13.66
C TYR A 360 11.39 16.08 -12.43
N THR A 361 12.38 16.94 -12.66
CA THR A 361 13.23 17.54 -11.64
C THR A 361 12.97 19.04 -11.56
N ASN A 362 12.51 19.52 -10.40
CA ASN A 362 12.20 20.95 -10.23
C ASN A 362 12.54 21.39 -8.81
N SER A 363 13.68 22.06 -8.62
CA SER A 363 14.09 22.57 -7.29
C SER A 363 13.22 23.72 -6.77
N GLY A 364 12.41 24.33 -7.63
CA GLY A 364 11.53 25.46 -7.30
C GLY A 364 10.08 25.09 -7.01
N ALA A 365 9.71 23.79 -6.99
CA ALA A 365 8.33 23.39 -6.77
C ALA A 365 7.83 23.71 -5.35
N VAL A 366 6.69 24.41 -5.28
CA VAL A 366 6.05 24.84 -4.03
C VAL A 366 4.70 24.14 -3.85
N GLY A 367 4.48 23.59 -2.66
CA GLY A 367 3.25 22.88 -2.31
C GLY A 367 3.18 21.45 -2.83
N ASN A 368 2.23 20.68 -2.31
CA ASN A 368 2.12 19.24 -2.56
C ASN A 368 1.84 18.92 -4.03
N ALA A 369 0.94 19.67 -4.69
CA ALA A 369 0.53 19.40 -6.06
C ALA A 369 1.69 19.53 -7.06
N GLU A 370 2.46 20.62 -7.02
CA GLU A 370 3.58 20.82 -7.96
C GLU A 370 4.74 19.85 -7.69
N ARG A 371 5.01 19.56 -6.41
CA ARG A 371 6.00 18.55 -6.02
C ARG A 371 5.61 17.14 -6.42
N SER A 372 4.32 16.85 -6.57
CA SER A 372 3.83 15.53 -7.01
C SER A 372 3.92 15.34 -8.53
N LYS A 373 3.82 16.43 -9.31
CA LYS A 373 4.07 16.41 -10.77
C LYS A 373 5.56 16.24 -11.12
N THR A 374 6.43 16.77 -10.26
CA THR A 374 7.89 16.75 -10.39
C THR A 374 8.50 16.13 -9.13
N PRO A 375 8.50 14.79 -9.02
CA PRO A 375 8.80 14.09 -7.77
C PRO A 375 10.23 14.30 -7.26
N LEU A 376 11.13 14.83 -8.09
CA LEU A 376 12.54 15.06 -7.76
C LEU A 376 12.82 16.55 -7.56
N CYS A 377 13.56 16.88 -6.51
CA CYS A 377 14.12 18.21 -6.35
C CYS A 377 15.46 18.36 -7.07
N GLU A 378 16.21 17.26 -7.21
CA GLU A 378 17.52 17.20 -7.87
C GLU A 378 17.74 15.81 -8.46
N SER A 379 18.41 15.73 -9.61
CA SER A 379 18.74 14.47 -10.26
C SER A 379 20.06 14.57 -11.02
N GLN A 380 20.81 13.47 -11.04
CA GLN A 380 22.05 13.37 -11.79
C GLN A 380 22.24 11.95 -12.32
N ILE A 381 22.46 11.83 -13.63
CA ILE A 381 22.78 10.57 -14.30
C ILE A 381 24.22 10.62 -14.77
N SER A 382 25.01 9.62 -14.38
CA SER A 382 26.37 9.40 -14.87
C SER A 382 26.43 8.12 -15.68
N VAL A 383 27.00 8.18 -16.89
CA VAL A 383 27.17 7.01 -17.76
C VAL A 383 28.65 6.79 -18.04
N VAL A 384 29.11 5.56 -17.79
CA VAL A 384 30.51 5.16 -18.01
C VAL A 384 30.59 3.94 -18.90
N GLU A 385 31.63 3.87 -19.73
CA GLU A 385 31.95 2.67 -20.50
C GLU A 385 32.34 1.51 -19.58
N GLN A 386 31.87 0.31 -19.91
CA GLN A 386 32.30 -0.90 -19.23
C GLN A 386 33.64 -1.37 -19.80
N PRO A 387 34.71 -1.41 -18.98
CA PRO A 387 36.03 -1.85 -19.46
C PRO A 387 35.97 -3.24 -20.09
N GLY A 388 36.58 -3.38 -21.27
CA GLY A 388 36.63 -4.66 -21.99
C GLY A 388 35.35 -5.06 -22.73
N LYS A 389 34.32 -4.20 -22.77
CA LYS A 389 33.07 -4.43 -23.50
C LYS A 389 32.71 -3.23 -24.38
N PRO A 390 33.22 -3.16 -25.62
CA PRO A 390 32.94 -2.06 -26.54
C PRO A 390 31.42 -1.88 -26.76
N GLY A 391 30.93 -0.65 -26.64
CA GLY A 391 29.52 -0.31 -26.79
C GLY A 391 28.62 -0.67 -25.60
N ALA A 392 29.19 -1.20 -24.50
CA ALA A 392 28.47 -1.44 -23.26
C ALA A 392 28.72 -0.32 -22.25
N TYR A 393 27.64 0.24 -21.72
CA TYR A 393 27.69 1.32 -20.74
C TYR A 393 27.05 0.90 -19.41
N SER A 394 27.43 1.58 -18.33
CA SER A 394 26.77 1.50 -17.02
C SER A 394 26.27 2.90 -16.68
N ALA A 395 24.98 2.99 -16.35
CA ALA A 395 24.35 4.24 -15.91
C ALA A 395 24.06 4.16 -14.41
N VAL A 396 24.41 5.22 -13.68
CA VAL A 396 24.05 5.39 -12.27
C VAL A 396 23.22 6.68 -12.17
N ALA A 397 21.99 6.55 -11.66
CA ALA A 397 21.09 7.67 -11.44
C ALA A 397 21.03 7.99 -9.95
N HIS A 398 21.50 9.18 -9.57
CA HIS A 398 21.32 9.74 -8.24
C HIS A 398 20.06 10.61 -8.28
N LEU A 399 19.06 10.23 -7.50
CA LEU A 399 17.73 10.82 -7.51
C LEU A 399 17.40 11.32 -6.12
N ARG A 400 17.20 12.64 -5.97
CA ARG A 400 16.83 13.23 -4.69
C ARG A 400 15.34 13.63 -4.73
N PRO A 401 14.47 12.90 -4.03
CA PRO A 401 13.05 13.21 -4.02
C PRO A 401 12.72 14.36 -3.06
N TRP A 402 11.50 14.87 -3.16
CA TRP A 402 10.94 15.74 -2.13
C TRP A 402 10.72 14.98 -0.82
N LEU A 403 11.36 15.44 0.26
CA LEU A 403 11.11 14.90 1.59
C LEU A 403 9.69 15.28 2.05
N GLN A 404 8.94 14.28 2.51
CA GLN A 404 7.61 14.46 3.09
C GLN A 404 7.73 14.57 4.62
N LEU A 405 6.83 15.33 5.24
CA LEU A 405 6.84 15.53 6.70
C LEU A 405 6.45 14.22 7.40
N GLU A 406 7.32 13.71 8.27
CA GLU A 406 7.08 12.47 9.03
C GLU A 406 6.67 12.72 10.48
N GLU A 407 7.40 13.60 11.17
CA GLU A 407 7.23 13.84 12.59
C GLU A 407 7.52 15.31 12.90
N LEU A 408 6.79 15.85 13.88
CA LEU A 408 7.03 17.17 14.43
C LEU A 408 6.94 17.13 15.95
N THR A 409 8.09 17.08 16.63
CA THR A 409 8.14 17.22 18.08
C THR A 409 8.08 18.70 18.47
N THR A 410 7.03 19.12 19.18
CA THR A 410 6.85 20.52 19.61
C THR A 410 7.10 20.67 21.11
N SER A 411 7.91 21.65 21.51
CA SER A 411 8.04 22.06 22.91
C SER A 411 7.52 23.48 23.10
N VAL A 412 6.52 23.68 23.96
CA VAL A 412 5.98 25.00 24.30
C VAL A 412 6.64 25.50 25.58
N ARG A 413 7.25 26.68 25.55
CA ARG A 413 7.87 27.31 26.72
C ARG A 413 7.26 28.68 26.95
N MET A 414 6.74 28.93 28.16
CA MET A 414 6.36 30.28 28.57
C MET A 414 7.60 31.01 29.09
N VAL A 415 7.91 32.13 28.45
CA VAL A 415 9.09 32.95 28.74
C VAL A 415 8.65 34.38 28.99
N THR A 416 9.27 35.04 29.96
CA THR A 416 9.00 36.46 30.27
C THR A 416 9.56 37.40 29.20
N LYS A 417 10.52 36.93 28.40
CA LYS A 417 11.03 37.57 27.19
C LYS A 417 11.45 36.47 26.21
N ILE A 418 11.06 36.59 24.95
CA ILE A 418 11.45 35.65 23.89
C ILE A 418 12.99 35.68 23.79
N PRO A 419 13.67 34.52 23.97
CA PRO A 419 15.10 34.42 23.72
C PRO A 419 15.37 34.73 22.25
N GLY A 420 16.29 35.67 22.00
CA GLY A 420 16.78 35.99 20.66
C GLY A 420 17.85 35.02 20.22
#